data_AF-A0A537G5U9-F1
#
_entry.id   AF-A0A537G5U9-F1
#
_cell.length_a   1.000
_cell.length_b   1.000
_cell.length_c   1.000
_cell.angle_alpha   90.00
_cell.angle_beta   90.00
_cell.angle_gamma   90.00
#
_symmetry.space_group_name_H-M   'P 1'
#
loop_
_entity.id
_entity.type
_entity.pdbx_description
1 polymer ?
#
loop_
_entity_poly.entity_id
_entity_poly.type
_entity_poly.pdbx_seq_one_letter_code
_entity_poly.pdbx_strand_id
1 'polypeptide(L)'
;MSARWPRCTPSKLPMVSAHRPRVACNAPCVTTMETVKMLNYSVFMKTLEEQMAFYAAYHQDARNKATHFIGVPAIMLSLFIPLAWLRFELGGVAISAAMLFAAAVLVYYFLLDVPLALAMLLITGILVWAGERIAGRGTAQGWVWFGVLFVGGWILQLVGHV
;
A
#
# COMPACT_ATOMS: atom_id res chain seq x y z
N MET A 1 -31.46 23.92 4.65
CA MET A 1 -31.42 24.32 3.22
C MET A 1 -30.63 23.26 2.47
N SER A 2 -31.29 22.45 1.64
CA SER A 2 -30.66 21.31 0.94
C SER A 2 -29.82 21.78 -0.25
N ALA A 3 -28.51 21.53 -0.23
CA ALA A 3 -27.66 21.73 -1.40
C ALA A 3 -28.00 20.68 -2.47
N ARG A 4 -28.67 21.11 -3.53
CA ARG A 4 -29.04 20.27 -4.68
C ARG A 4 -27.93 20.43 -5.72
N TRP A 5 -27.05 19.44 -5.83
CA TRP A 5 -26.03 19.39 -6.89
C TRP A 5 -26.69 19.36 -8.28
N PRO A 6 -26.16 20.07 -9.30
CA PRO A 6 -26.71 20.02 -10.65
C PRO A 6 -26.48 18.63 -11.25
N ARG A 7 -27.56 17.96 -11.66
CA ARG A 7 -27.50 16.70 -12.41
C ARG A 7 -27.24 17.01 -13.88
N CYS A 8 -26.09 16.59 -14.41
CA CYS A 8 -25.83 16.61 -15.84
C CYS A 8 -26.68 15.53 -16.52
N THR A 9 -27.70 15.91 -17.29
CA THR A 9 -28.44 14.98 -18.15
C THR A 9 -27.88 15.02 -19.57
N PRO A 10 -27.44 13.88 -20.14
CA PRO A 10 -26.94 13.82 -21.50
C PRO A 10 -28.12 13.72 -22.45
N SER A 11 -28.84 14.82 -22.67
CA SER A 11 -29.87 14.85 -23.71
C SER A 11 -29.63 16.04 -24.60
N LYS A 12 -29.30 15.73 -25.87
CA LYS A 12 -29.13 16.61 -27.02
C LYS A 12 -27.71 17.14 -27.25
N LEU A 13 -26.82 16.27 -27.73
CA LEU A 13 -25.74 16.70 -28.61
C LEU A 13 -25.91 15.99 -29.97
N PRO A 14 -25.95 16.72 -31.10
CA PRO A 14 -25.93 16.10 -32.41
C PRO A 14 -24.54 15.47 -32.64
N MET A 15 -24.52 14.22 -33.09
CA MET A 15 -23.27 13.56 -33.52
C MET A 15 -22.74 14.27 -34.76
N VAL A 16 -21.69 15.08 -34.60
CA VAL A 16 -20.94 15.65 -35.72
C VAL A 16 -19.45 15.35 -35.53
N SER A 17 -18.95 14.48 -36.41
CA SER A 17 -17.60 14.40 -36.96
C SER A 17 -16.41 14.05 -36.03
N ALA A 18 -15.50 13.26 -36.60
CA ALA A 18 -14.44 12.49 -35.98
C ALA A 18 -13.17 13.29 -35.57
N HIS A 19 -13.31 14.49 -35.03
CA HIS A 19 -12.19 15.23 -34.45
C HIS A 19 -12.55 15.75 -33.06
N ARG A 20 -12.01 15.07 -32.04
CA ARG A 20 -12.01 15.36 -30.60
C ARG A 20 -13.17 16.26 -30.12
N PRO A 21 -14.22 15.72 -29.46
CA PRO A 21 -15.15 16.58 -28.74
C PRO A 21 -14.37 17.31 -27.66
N ARG A 22 -14.14 18.62 -27.84
CA ARG A 22 -13.90 19.52 -26.72
C ARG A 22 -15.21 19.54 -25.96
N VAL A 23 -15.34 18.65 -24.99
CA VAL A 23 -16.31 18.83 -23.92
C VAL A 23 -16.00 20.21 -23.36
N ALA A 24 -16.88 21.17 -23.60
CA ALA A 24 -16.86 22.43 -22.90
C ALA A 24 -17.14 22.10 -21.43
N CYS A 25 -16.09 21.78 -20.69
CA CYS A 25 -16.17 21.70 -19.25
C CYS A 25 -16.52 23.10 -18.76
N ASN A 26 -17.81 23.31 -18.46
CA ASN A 26 -18.25 24.39 -17.57
C ASN A 26 -17.86 24.10 -16.10
N ALA A 27 -16.95 23.16 -15.87
CA ALA A 27 -16.25 23.03 -14.60
C ALA A 27 -15.18 24.15 -14.55
N PRO A 28 -14.99 24.80 -13.39
CA PRO A 28 -13.94 25.81 -13.26
C PRO A 28 -12.61 25.20 -13.71
N CYS A 29 -11.96 25.84 -14.70
CA CYS A 29 -10.54 25.62 -14.94
C CYS A 29 -9.84 25.72 -13.59
N VAL A 30 -8.93 24.81 -13.30
CA VAL A 30 -8.12 24.76 -12.08
C VAL A 30 -7.44 26.13 -11.89
N THR A 31 -8.08 27.06 -11.16
CA THR A 31 -7.68 28.48 -11.12
C THR A 31 -6.85 28.82 -9.89
N THR A 32 -6.71 27.90 -8.94
CA THR A 32 -5.96 28.13 -7.71
C THR A 32 -4.78 27.17 -7.62
N MET A 33 -3.67 27.68 -7.10
CA MET A 33 -2.45 26.92 -6.86
C MET A 33 -2.69 25.76 -5.88
N GLU A 34 -3.69 25.87 -4.99
CA GLU A 34 -4.13 24.76 -4.14
C GLU A 34 -4.74 23.61 -4.94
N THR A 35 -5.56 23.91 -5.95
CA THR A 35 -6.18 22.88 -6.79
C THR A 35 -5.12 22.20 -7.67
N VAL A 36 -4.12 22.95 -8.16
CA VAL A 36 -2.93 22.37 -8.82
C VAL A 36 -2.14 21.50 -7.85
N LYS A 37 -1.92 21.92 -6.61
CA LYS A 37 -1.17 21.15 -5.59
C LYS A 37 -1.90 19.86 -5.20
N MET A 38 -3.22 19.91 -5.04
CA MET A 38 -4.05 18.73 -4.79
C MET A 38 -4.04 17.77 -5.98
N LEU A 39 -4.15 18.29 -7.21
CA LEU A 39 -4.04 17.47 -8.42
C LEU A 39 -2.64 16.86 -8.59
N ASN A 40 -1.59 17.59 -8.25
CA ASN A 40 -0.22 17.08 -8.34
C ASN A 40 -0.01 15.97 -7.29
N TYR A 41 -0.47 16.19 -6.05
CA TYR A 41 -0.38 15.17 -5.01
C TYR A 41 -1.22 13.94 -5.35
N SER A 42 -2.42 14.10 -5.92
CA SER A 42 -3.26 12.97 -6.36
C SER A 42 -2.70 12.23 -7.58
N VAL A 43 -1.94 12.89 -8.45
CA VAL A 43 -1.24 12.25 -9.57
C VAL A 43 -0.07 11.38 -9.07
N PHE A 44 0.65 11.79 -8.02
CA PHE A 44 1.78 11.04 -7.47
C PHE A 44 1.40 10.03 -6.38
N MET A 45 0.37 10.31 -5.58
CA MET A 45 -0.10 9.50 -4.46
C MET A 45 -1.62 9.42 -4.49
N LYS A 46 -2.14 8.25 -4.86
CA LYS A 46 -3.58 7.96 -4.77
C LYS A 46 -4.01 7.96 -3.30
N THR A 47 -5.19 8.49 -3.03
CA THR A 47 -5.77 8.45 -1.69
C THR A 47 -6.04 7.01 -1.25
N LEU A 48 -6.21 6.78 0.06
CA LEU A 48 -6.56 5.44 0.55
C LEU A 48 -7.86 4.94 -0.12
N GLU A 49 -8.86 5.79 -0.28
CA GLU A 49 -10.12 5.44 -0.95
C GLU A 49 -9.89 4.99 -2.39
N GLU A 50 -9.09 5.73 -3.16
CA GLU A 50 -8.76 5.37 -4.55
C GLU A 50 -7.98 4.05 -4.64
N GLN A 51 -7.03 3.82 -3.73
CA GLN A 51 -6.28 2.57 -3.66
C GLN A 51 -7.18 1.39 -3.30
N MET A 52 -8.07 1.56 -2.32
CA MET A 52 -9.00 0.53 -1.89
C MET A 52 -10.09 0.25 -2.93
N ALA A 53 -10.58 1.28 -3.63
CA ALA A 53 -11.51 1.12 -4.75
C ALA A 53 -10.89 0.30 -5.88
N PHE A 54 -9.63 0.59 -6.23
CA PHE A 54 -8.88 -0.20 -7.22
C PHE A 54 -8.68 -1.64 -6.73
N TYR A 55 -8.23 -1.83 -5.48
CA TYR A 55 -8.06 -3.16 -4.90
C TYR A 55 -9.35 -3.97 -4.94
N ALA A 56 -10.45 -3.38 -4.48
CA ALA A 56 -11.76 -4.02 -4.45
C ALA A 56 -12.23 -4.42 -5.85
N ALA A 57 -11.96 -3.64 -6.91
CA ALA A 57 -12.37 -3.99 -8.27
C ALA A 57 -11.80 -5.35 -8.75
N TYR A 58 -10.63 -5.76 -8.26
CA TYR A 58 -9.96 -7.00 -8.66
C TYR A 58 -9.93 -8.08 -7.57
N HIS A 59 -10.14 -7.71 -6.31
CA HIS A 59 -10.08 -8.62 -5.16
C HIS A 59 -11.45 -8.65 -4.48
N GLN A 60 -12.40 -9.37 -5.08
CA GLN A 60 -13.72 -9.60 -4.49
C GLN A 60 -13.82 -10.95 -3.77
N ASP A 61 -13.09 -11.95 -4.24
CA ASP A 61 -13.12 -13.31 -3.70
C ASP A 61 -12.61 -13.39 -2.24
N ALA A 62 -13.39 -14.07 -1.39
CA ALA A 62 -13.10 -14.14 0.04
C ALA A 62 -11.89 -15.04 0.37
N ARG A 63 -11.67 -16.11 -0.41
CA ARG A 63 -10.50 -16.98 -0.25
C ARG A 63 -9.23 -16.25 -0.67
N ASN A 64 -9.30 -15.48 -1.76
CA ASN A 64 -8.21 -14.63 -2.19
C ASN A 64 -7.81 -13.62 -1.10
N LYS A 65 -8.79 -12.90 -0.54
CA LYS A 65 -8.54 -11.97 0.59
C LYS A 65 -7.94 -12.68 1.81
N ALA A 66 -8.51 -13.81 2.22
CA ALA A 66 -8.06 -14.55 3.40
C ALA A 66 -6.63 -15.06 3.24
N THR A 67 -6.29 -15.58 2.06
CA THR A 67 -4.92 -16.03 1.77
C THR A 67 -3.95 -14.86 1.75
N HIS A 68 -4.29 -13.74 1.12
CA HIS A 68 -3.46 -12.52 1.15
C HIS A 68 -3.23 -12.01 2.57
N PHE A 69 -4.26 -12.04 3.41
CA PHE A 69 -4.19 -11.59 4.80
C PHE A 69 -3.15 -12.36 5.63
N ILE A 70 -2.88 -13.62 5.30
CA ILE A 70 -1.86 -14.45 5.97
C ILE A 70 -0.52 -14.44 5.21
N GLY A 71 -0.58 -14.51 3.88
CA GLY A 71 0.60 -14.62 3.02
C GLY A 71 1.44 -13.35 3.00
N VAL A 72 0.82 -12.16 2.98
CA VAL A 72 1.55 -10.89 2.99
C VAL A 72 2.36 -10.71 4.29
N PRO A 73 1.79 -10.89 5.50
CA PRO A 73 2.59 -10.85 6.73
C PRO A 73 3.70 -11.90 6.78
N ALA A 74 3.46 -13.12 6.26
CA ALA A 74 4.48 -14.17 6.22
C ALA A 74 5.68 -13.77 5.34
N ILE A 75 5.42 -13.24 4.14
CA ILE A 75 6.48 -12.72 3.26
C ILE A 75 7.19 -11.54 3.92
N MET A 76 6.46 -10.59 4.50
CA MET A 76 7.05 -9.42 5.15
C MET A 76 7.98 -9.84 6.30
N LEU A 77 7.55 -10.78 7.15
CA LEU A 77 8.40 -11.38 8.18
C LEU A 77 9.65 -12.03 7.60
N SER A 78 9.52 -12.79 6.52
CA SER A 78 10.66 -13.43 5.88
C SER A 78 11.72 -12.41 5.48
N LEU A 79 11.33 -11.27 4.89
CA LEU A 79 12.26 -10.23 4.45
C LEU A 79 13.00 -9.57 5.62
N PHE A 80 12.35 -9.44 6.78
CA PHE A 80 12.99 -8.88 7.96
C PHE A 80 14.12 -9.74 8.54
N ILE A 81 14.11 -11.07 8.32
CA ILE A 81 15.13 -11.96 8.85
C ILE A 81 16.54 -11.64 8.29
N PRO A 82 16.78 -11.67 6.96
CA PRO A 82 18.10 -11.34 6.43
C PRO A 82 18.46 -9.86 6.61
N LEU A 83 17.47 -8.96 6.56
CA LEU A 83 17.68 -7.53 6.81
C LEU A 83 18.12 -7.23 8.25
N ALA A 84 17.75 -8.08 9.22
CA ALA A 84 18.16 -7.93 10.62
C ALA A 84 19.67 -8.19 10.85
N TRP A 85 20.33 -8.90 9.93
CA TRP A 85 21.78 -9.12 9.99
C TRP A 85 22.59 -7.92 9.48
N LEU A 86 22.02 -7.11 8.58
CA LEU A 86 22.66 -5.88 8.12
C LEU A 86 22.43 -4.77 9.15
N ARG A 87 23.48 -4.42 9.90
CA ARG A 87 23.40 -3.46 11.00
C ARG A 87 24.35 -2.29 10.82
N PHE A 88 23.92 -1.15 11.35
CA PHE A 88 24.65 0.11 11.37
C PHE A 88 24.67 0.64 12.80
N GLU A 89 25.80 1.16 13.24
CA GLU A 89 25.91 1.84 14.53
C GLU A 89 25.53 3.32 14.36
N LEU A 90 24.53 3.77 15.11
CA LEU A 90 24.11 5.17 15.10
C LEU A 90 23.97 5.66 16.55
N GLY A 91 24.88 6.52 16.99
CA GLY A 91 24.85 7.09 18.34
C GLY A 91 24.96 6.05 19.47
N GLY A 92 25.64 4.92 19.22
CA GLY A 92 25.78 3.81 20.17
C GLY A 92 24.61 2.83 20.21
N VAL A 93 23.65 2.96 19.27
CA VAL A 93 22.55 2.01 19.08
C VAL A 93 22.72 1.31 17.74
N ALA A 94 22.68 -0.02 17.76
CA ALA A 94 22.68 -0.84 16.56
C ALA A 94 21.30 -0.81 15.88
N ILE A 95 21.23 -0.18 14.71
CA ILE A 95 20.02 -0.12 13.87
C ILE A 95 20.17 -1.12 12.72
N SER A 96 19.19 -2.01 12.56
CA SER A 96 19.20 -2.96 11.45
C SER A 96 18.54 -2.37 10.20
N ALA A 97 18.89 -2.91 9.02
CA ALA A 97 18.22 -2.57 7.77
C ALA A 97 16.73 -2.94 7.80
N ALA A 98 16.33 -3.93 8.62
CA ALA A 98 14.93 -4.28 8.83
C ALA A 98 14.15 -3.13 9.49
N MET A 99 14.74 -2.49 10.51
CA MET A 99 14.15 -1.32 11.16
C MET A 99 14.03 -0.14 10.21
N LEU A 100 15.06 0.13 9.40
CA LEU A 100 15.02 1.20 8.40
C LEU A 100 13.95 0.97 7.33
N PHE A 101 13.86 -0.26 6.83
CA PHE A 101 12.83 -0.63 5.86
C PHE A 101 11.42 -0.49 6.45
N ALA A 102 11.21 -0.98 7.68
CA ALA A 102 9.95 -0.82 8.39
C ALA A 102 9.59 0.65 8.61
N ALA A 103 10.55 1.49 9.00
CA ALA A 103 10.33 2.92 9.17
C ALA A 103 9.88 3.59 7.87
N ALA A 104 10.52 3.27 6.73
CA ALA A 104 10.12 3.79 5.43
C ALA A 104 8.69 3.38 5.04
N VAL A 105 8.32 2.11 5.25
CA VAL A 105 6.97 1.61 5.01
C VAL A 105 5.95 2.31 5.92
N LEU A 106 6.28 2.52 7.19
CA LEU A 106 5.39 3.19 8.14
C LEU A 106 5.21 4.67 7.82
N VAL A 107 6.27 5.37 7.39
CA VAL A 107 6.15 6.74 6.88
C VAL A 107 5.17 6.80 5.72
N TYR A 108 5.25 5.86 4.76
CA TYR A 108 4.25 5.77 3.69
C TYR A 108 2.83 5.63 4.22
N TYR A 109 2.58 4.74 5.19
CA TYR A 109 1.24 4.59 5.77
C TYR A 109 0.77 5.84 6.52
N PHE A 110 1.65 6.52 7.27
CA PHE A 110 1.31 7.77 7.94
C PHE A 110 0.97 8.91 6.96
N LEU A 111 1.62 8.93 5.79
CA LEU A 111 1.27 9.85 4.71
C LEU A 111 -0.05 9.50 4.03
N LEU A 112 -0.45 8.23 4.08
CA LEU A 112 -1.66 7.72 3.43
C LEU A 112 -2.92 7.91 4.29
N ASP A 113 -2.90 7.40 5.53
CA ASP A 113 -4.01 7.47 6.48
C ASP A 113 -3.53 7.12 7.91
N VAL A 114 -3.78 8.01 8.88
CA VAL A 114 -3.25 7.86 10.25
C VAL A 114 -3.85 6.65 10.99
N PRO A 115 -5.18 6.42 11.01
CA PRO A 115 -5.75 5.20 11.60
C PRO A 115 -5.14 3.91 11.05
N LEU A 116 -5.01 3.79 9.72
CA LEU A 116 -4.35 2.65 9.08
C LEU A 116 -2.88 2.55 9.50
N ALA A 117 -2.17 3.67 9.56
CA ALA A 117 -0.77 3.70 9.96
C ALA A 117 -0.54 3.17 11.38
N LEU A 118 -1.44 3.47 12.32
CA LEU A 118 -1.36 2.97 13.69
C LEU A 118 -1.56 1.44 13.75
N ALA A 119 -2.51 0.90 12.97
CA ALA A 119 -2.68 -0.55 12.85
C ALA A 119 -1.44 -1.21 12.23
N MET A 120 -0.91 -0.61 11.16
CA MET A 120 0.28 -1.11 10.47
C MET A 120 1.55 -0.97 11.33
N LEU A 121 1.64 0.05 12.19
CA LEU A 121 2.73 0.21 13.17
C LEU A 121 2.79 -0.97 14.12
N LEU A 122 1.66 -1.36 14.69
CA LEU A 122 1.58 -2.51 15.58
C LEU A 122 1.99 -3.80 14.88
N ILE A 123 1.38 -4.09 13.72
CA ILE A 123 1.65 -5.30 12.96
C ILE A 123 3.12 -5.34 12.52
N THR A 124 3.61 -4.29 11.88
CA THR A 124 5.00 -4.21 11.39
C THR A 124 6.00 -4.30 12.55
N GLY A 125 5.72 -3.66 13.69
CA GLY A 125 6.57 -3.74 14.87
C GLY A 125 6.70 -5.17 15.42
N ILE A 126 5.59 -5.92 15.46
CA ILE A 126 5.59 -7.35 15.82
C ILE A 126 6.42 -8.16 14.83
N LEU A 127 6.28 -7.91 13.52
CA LEU A 127 7.01 -8.64 12.49
C LEU A 127 8.51 -8.34 12.50
N VAL A 128 8.92 -7.07 12.69
CA VAL A 128 10.34 -6.71 12.87
C VAL A 128 10.89 -7.40 14.10
N TRP A 129 10.18 -7.32 15.24
CA TRP A 129 10.59 -7.99 16.47
C TRP A 129 10.77 -9.50 16.26
N ALA A 130 9.82 -10.16 15.59
CA ALA A 130 9.91 -11.59 15.31
C ALA A 130 11.08 -11.91 14.36
N GLY A 131 11.29 -11.11 13.31
CA GLY A 131 12.40 -11.24 12.37
C GLY A 131 13.76 -11.14 13.06
N GLU A 132 13.93 -10.14 13.92
CA GLU A 132 15.11 -9.94 14.77
C GLU A 132 15.36 -11.15 15.68
N ARG A 133 14.32 -11.70 16.29
CA ARG A 133 14.43 -12.89 17.16
C ARG A 133 14.79 -14.15 16.40
N ILE A 134 14.28 -14.33 15.19
CA ILE A 134 14.64 -15.47 14.34
C ILE A 134 16.08 -15.33 13.86
N ALA A 135 16.45 -14.15 13.37
CA ALA A 135 17.79 -13.82 12.91
C ALA A 135 18.87 -14.05 14.00
N GLY A 136 18.53 -13.75 15.26
CA GLY A 136 19.40 -13.95 16.42
C GLY A 136 19.61 -15.40 16.85
N ARG A 137 18.84 -16.37 16.35
CA ARG A 137 19.04 -17.81 16.65
C ARG A 137 20.13 -18.47 15.81
N GLY A 138 20.64 -17.77 14.80
CA GLY A 138 21.74 -18.22 13.94
C GLY A 138 21.39 -18.21 12.46
N THR A 139 22.40 -18.00 11.62
CA THR A 139 22.25 -17.76 10.17
C THR A 139 21.57 -18.91 9.44
N ALA A 140 21.95 -20.16 9.74
CA ALA A 140 21.37 -21.34 9.08
C ALA A 140 19.86 -21.47 9.37
N GLN A 141 19.46 -21.32 10.64
CA GLN A 141 18.04 -21.37 11.01
C GLN A 141 17.27 -20.17 10.43
N GLY A 142 17.88 -18.99 10.38
CA GLY A 142 17.30 -17.82 9.74
C GLY A 142 16.99 -18.04 8.25
N TRP A 143 17.92 -18.63 7.49
CA TRP A 143 17.68 -18.96 6.08
C TRP A 143 16.60 -20.02 5.87
N VAL A 144 16.49 -21.00 6.78
CA VAL A 144 15.40 -21.98 6.77
C VAL A 144 14.04 -21.29 6.95
N TRP A 145 13.91 -20.44 7.97
CA TRP A 145 12.66 -19.71 8.21
C TRP A 145 12.34 -18.71 7.10
N PHE A 146 13.36 -18.02 6.57
CA PHE A 146 13.21 -17.19 5.37
C PHE A 146 12.58 -17.99 4.23
N GLY A 147 13.17 -19.15 3.88
CA GLY A 147 12.68 -19.98 2.79
C GLY A 147 11.26 -20.48 3.02
N VAL A 148 10.96 -21.01 4.20
CA VAL A 148 9.62 -21.52 4.56
C VAL A 148 8.57 -20.42 4.48
N LEU A 149 8.83 -19.26 5.08
CA LEU A 149 7.86 -18.16 5.14
C LEU A 149 7.70 -17.47 3.78
N PHE A 150 8.79 -17.24 3.06
CA PHE A 150 8.75 -16.59 1.75
C PHE A 150 8.02 -17.46 0.72
N VAL A 151 8.47 -18.71 0.55
CA VAL A 151 7.88 -19.64 -0.42
C VAL A 151 6.46 -20.02 0.01
N GLY A 152 6.25 -20.35 1.29
CA GLY A 152 4.93 -20.69 1.82
C GLY A 152 3.93 -19.53 1.69
N GLY A 153 4.36 -18.29 1.96
CA GLY A 153 3.53 -17.10 1.81
C GLY A 153 3.13 -16.82 0.37
N TRP A 154 4.03 -17.05 -0.59
CA TRP A 154 3.71 -16.97 -2.02
C TRP A 154 2.77 -18.08 -2.48
N ILE A 155 3.04 -19.34 -2.12
CA ILE A 155 2.16 -20.47 -2.44
C ILE A 155 0.74 -20.19 -1.96
N LEU A 156 0.61 -19.75 -0.71
CA LEU A 156 -0.69 -19.48 -0.10
C LEU A 156 -1.47 -18.39 -0.85
N GLN A 157 -0.80 -17.30 -1.26
CA GLN A 157 -1.41 -16.25 -2.09
C GLN A 157 -1.80 -16.74 -3.48
N LEU A 158 -0.90 -17.46 -4.17
CA LEU A 158 -1.14 -17.99 -5.50
C LEU A 158 -2.31 -18.97 -5.53
N VAL A 159 -2.38 -19.87 -4.54
CA VAL A 159 -3.53 -20.77 -4.34
C VAL A 159 -4.82 -19.99 -4.17
N GLY A 160 -4.80 -18.83 -3.52
CA GLY A 160 -5.96 -17.96 -3.39
C GLY A 160 -6.42 -17.29 -4.70
N HIS A 161 -5.62 -17.31 -5.76
CA HIS A 161 -5.98 -16.75 -7.07
C HIS A 161 -6.53 -17.80 -8.06
N VAL A 162 -6.45 -19.10 -7.72
CA VAL A 162 -6.94 -20.22 -8.54
C VAL A 162 -8.30 -20.67 -8.04
#